data_AF-A0A956X835-F1
#
_entry.id   AF-A0A956X835-F1
#
_cell.length_a   1.000
_cell.length_b   1.000
_cell.length_c   1.000
_cell.angle_alpha   90.00
_cell.angle_beta   90.00
_cell.angle_gamma   90.00
#
_symmetry.space_group_name_H-M   'P 1'
#
loop_
_entity.id
_entity.type
_entity.pdbx_description
1 polymer ?
#
loop_
_entity_poly.entity_id
_entity_poly.type
_entity_poly.pdbx_seq_one_letter_code
_entity_poly.pdbx_strand_id
1 'polypeptide(L)'
;MRKVSSKALKAARQQKIEQLSLRGLSQREIVKALEKQRIINVNTGKPWSLATINSDLQELEDQWRGAAIKDRLAKKARVNAEIQELKRAAWAERNHTLVAQLLVQERQLFGLDEPIELNLNGHVDGEINHTLSALQAEVMDMEEDELDLLIQNLMISAGVNAPVVIEGVYEHEEVSDEQS
;
A
#
# COMPACT_ATOMS: atom_id res chain seq x y z
N MET A 1 13.76 18.85 42.18
CA MET A 1 13.06 19.00 40.87
C MET A 1 12.33 17.70 40.56
N ARG A 2 11.01 17.72 40.35
CA ARG A 2 10.26 16.53 39.87
C ARG A 2 10.70 16.23 38.43
N LYS A 3 11.22 15.03 38.17
CA LYS A 3 11.46 14.55 36.80
C LYS A 3 10.10 14.33 36.13
N VAL A 4 9.75 15.19 35.17
CA VAL A 4 8.58 14.93 34.31
C VAL A 4 8.93 13.76 33.41
N SER A 5 8.05 12.76 33.32
CA SER A 5 8.25 11.61 32.44
C SER A 5 8.34 12.06 30.98
N SER A 6 9.31 11.53 30.22
CA SER A 6 9.48 11.83 28.79
C SER A 6 8.20 11.61 27.99
N LYS A 7 7.42 10.59 28.37
CA LYS A 7 6.11 10.27 27.78
C LYS A 7 5.10 11.40 27.99
N ALA A 8 5.05 11.99 29.18
CA ALA A 8 4.13 13.08 29.48
C ALA A 8 4.48 14.36 28.72
N LEU A 9 5.77 14.66 28.56
CA LEU A 9 6.24 15.79 27.75
C LEU A 9 5.88 15.61 26.27
N LYS A 10 6.07 14.40 25.73
CA LYS A 10 5.68 14.06 24.36
C LYS A 10 4.17 14.22 24.15
N ALA A 11 3.35 13.67 25.04
CA ALA A 11 1.89 13.76 24.93
C ALA A 11 1.40 15.22 24.96
N ALA A 12 1.91 16.03 25.89
CA ALA A 12 1.55 17.45 25.97
C ALA A 12 1.96 18.23 24.70
N ARG A 13 3.13 17.91 24.14
CA ARG A 13 3.59 18.48 22.87
C ARG A 13 2.71 18.06 21.70
N GLN A 14 2.41 16.76 21.57
CA GLN A 14 1.55 16.22 20.51
C GLN A 14 0.14 16.85 20.55
N GLN A 15 -0.45 17.00 21.72
CA GLN A 15 -1.75 17.66 21.88
C GLN A 15 -1.73 19.10 21.34
N LYS A 16 -0.62 19.81 21.48
CA LYS A 16 -0.46 21.17 20.96
C LYS A 16 -0.17 21.21 19.47
N ILE A 17 0.62 20.27 18.97
CA ILE A 17 0.86 20.09 17.53
C ILE A 17 -0.47 19.81 16.82
N GLU A 18 -1.28 18.90 17.35
CA GLU A 18 -2.63 18.59 16.84
C GLU A 18 -3.49 19.85 16.73
N GLN A 19 -3.63 20.63 17.82
CA GLN A 19 -4.43 21.86 17.82
C GLN A 19 -3.96 22.88 16.78
N LEU A 20 -2.64 23.00 16.55
CA LEU A 20 -2.07 23.94 15.58
C LEU A 20 -2.21 23.42 14.14
N SER A 21 -2.03 22.11 13.94
CA SER A 21 -2.21 21.44 12.64
C SER A 21 -3.65 21.55 12.14
N LEU A 22 -4.64 21.35 13.02
CA LEU A 22 -6.07 21.51 12.70
C LEU A 22 -6.44 22.95 12.30
N ARG A 23 -5.59 23.95 12.61
CA ARG A 23 -5.76 25.34 12.17
C ARG A 23 -5.04 25.63 10.84
N GLY A 24 -4.43 24.63 10.21
CA GLY A 24 -3.76 24.73 8.92
C GLY A 24 -2.33 25.28 9.00
N LEU A 25 -1.67 25.27 10.17
CA LEU A 25 -0.29 25.74 10.27
C LEU A 25 0.70 24.72 9.68
N SER A 26 1.71 25.21 8.95
CA SER A 26 2.84 24.42 8.49
C SER A 26 3.75 23.98 9.64
N GLN A 27 4.58 22.96 9.42
CA GLN A 27 5.54 22.46 10.43
C GLN A 27 6.45 23.57 10.98
N ARG A 28 6.91 24.49 10.12
CA ARG A 28 7.76 25.62 10.51
C ARG A 28 7.00 26.62 11.39
N GLU A 29 5.74 26.87 11.09
CA GLU A 29 4.89 27.73 11.91
C GLU A 29 4.54 27.08 13.24
N ILE A 30 4.33 25.77 13.26
CA ILE A 30 4.12 24.99 14.48
C ILE A 30 5.34 25.13 15.41
N VAL A 31 6.57 24.98 14.90
CA VAL A 31 7.79 25.19 15.71
C VAL A 31 7.79 26.57 16.37
N LYS A 32 7.55 27.63 15.58
CA LYS A 32 7.50 29.01 16.10
C LYS A 32 6.37 29.22 17.11
N ALA A 33 5.21 28.63 16.86
CA ALA A 33 4.05 28.73 17.74
C ALA A 33 4.28 28.01 19.09
N LEU A 34 4.95 26.85 19.07
CA LEU A 34 5.33 26.12 20.28
C LEU A 34 6.38 26.89 21.10
N GLU A 35 7.38 27.47 20.44
CA GLU A 35 8.39 28.31 21.08
C GLU A 35 7.75 29.54 21.77
N LYS A 36 6.83 30.24 21.07
CA LYS A 36 6.09 31.38 21.63
C LYS A 36 5.28 30.99 22.87
N GLN A 37 4.79 29.75 22.92
CA GLN A 37 4.06 29.18 24.07
C GLN A 37 4.98 28.60 25.15
N ARG A 38 6.31 28.75 25.01
CA ARG A 38 7.34 28.16 25.91
C ARG A 38 7.29 26.63 25.98
N ILE A 39 6.78 25.98 24.94
CA ILE A 39 6.79 24.51 24.79
C ILE A 39 8.06 24.15 24.02
N ILE A 40 9.17 24.07 24.75
CA ILE A 40 10.51 23.83 24.22
C ILE A 40 11.08 22.49 24.72
N ASN A 41 12.18 22.04 24.12
CA ASN A 41 12.86 20.84 24.58
C ASN A 41 13.56 21.10 25.91
N VAL A 42 13.09 20.45 26.98
CA VAL A 42 13.59 20.63 28.35
C VAL A 42 15.07 20.24 28.49
N ASN A 43 15.55 19.30 27.69
CA ASN A 43 16.94 18.82 27.77
C ASN A 43 17.93 19.79 27.14
N THR A 44 17.52 20.50 26.08
CA THR A 44 18.41 21.38 25.31
C THR A 44 18.12 22.87 25.54
N GLY A 45 16.96 23.21 26.10
CA GLY A 45 16.48 24.60 26.22
C GLY A 45 16.14 25.26 24.89
N LYS A 46 16.13 24.49 23.78
CA LYS A 46 15.91 24.99 22.41
C LYS A 46 14.53 24.62 21.90
N PRO A 47 14.00 25.32 20.88
CA PRO A 47 12.82 24.88 20.15
C PRO A 47 12.95 23.44 19.65
N TRP A 48 11.83 22.75 19.52
CA TRP A 48 11.81 21.42 18.93
C TRP A 48 12.27 21.46 17.48
N SER A 49 13.05 20.46 17.06
CA SER A 49 13.51 20.37 15.68
C SER A 49 12.35 20.04 14.74
N LEU A 50 12.48 20.43 13.47
CA LEU A 50 11.50 20.06 12.44
C LEU A 50 11.32 18.55 12.34
N ALA A 51 12.40 17.77 12.46
CA ALA A 51 12.34 16.31 12.44
C ALA A 51 11.46 15.74 13.57
N THR A 52 11.56 16.31 14.79
CA THR A 52 10.69 15.88 15.90
C THR A 52 9.23 16.24 15.64
N ILE A 53 8.94 17.44 15.12
CA ILE A 53 7.58 17.84 14.78
C ILE A 53 7.00 16.96 13.66
N ASN A 54 7.80 16.63 12.65
CA ASN A 54 7.40 15.75 11.56
C ASN A 54 7.05 14.34 12.06
N SER A 55 7.92 13.77 12.91
CA SER A 55 7.67 12.46 13.51
C SER A 55 6.39 12.45 14.37
N ASP A 56 6.14 13.49 15.15
CA ASP A 56 4.90 13.60 15.92
C ASP A 56 3.66 13.74 15.03
N LEU A 57 3.75 14.48 13.92
CA LEU A 57 2.66 14.61 12.96
C LEU A 57 2.34 13.29 12.28
N GLN A 58 3.35 12.52 11.88
CA GLN A 58 3.17 11.18 11.31
C GLN A 58 2.47 10.25 12.31
N GLU A 59 2.90 10.25 13.58
CA GLU A 59 2.24 9.45 14.61
C GLU A 59 0.78 9.86 14.85
N LEU A 60 0.48 11.16 14.80
CA LEU A 60 -0.90 11.66 14.91
C LEU A 60 -1.73 11.24 13.70
N GLU A 61 -1.17 11.33 12.49
CA GLU A 61 -1.83 10.90 11.26
C GLU A 61 -2.16 9.40 11.31
N ASP A 62 -1.22 8.56 11.73
CA ASP A 62 -1.44 7.12 11.87
C ASP A 62 -2.50 6.81 12.93
N GLN A 63 -2.53 7.57 14.03
CA GLN A 63 -3.58 7.46 15.05
C GLN A 63 -4.95 7.82 14.47
N TRP A 64 -5.06 8.94 13.74
CA TRP A 64 -6.31 9.36 13.11
C TRP A 64 -6.76 8.38 12.03
N ARG A 65 -5.84 7.88 11.20
CA ARG A 65 -6.11 6.84 10.21
C ARG A 65 -6.64 5.58 10.89
N GLY A 66 -5.97 5.13 11.95
CA GLY A 66 -6.41 3.97 12.74
C GLY A 66 -7.79 4.17 13.38
N ALA A 67 -8.06 5.35 13.92
CA ALA A 67 -9.37 5.70 14.49
C ALA A 67 -10.46 5.72 13.41
N ALA A 68 -10.20 6.35 12.26
CA ALA A 68 -11.12 6.40 11.13
C ALA A 68 -11.45 5.00 10.57
N ILE A 69 -10.45 4.11 10.50
CA ILE A 69 -10.65 2.70 10.12
C ILE A 69 -11.57 2.01 11.12
N LYS A 70 -11.30 2.15 12.43
CA LYS A 70 -12.16 1.55 13.47
C LYS A 70 -13.59 2.06 13.40
N ASP A 71 -13.79 3.36 13.23
CA ASP A 71 -15.11 3.97 13.09
C ASP A 71 -15.84 3.46 11.84
N ARG A 72 -15.12 3.34 10.71
CA ARG A 72 -15.65 2.77 9.48
C ARG A 72 -16.09 1.32 9.69
N LEU A 73 -15.27 0.50 10.35
CA LEU A 73 -15.61 -0.90 10.66
C LEU A 73 -16.82 -1.01 11.58
N ALA A 74 -16.90 -0.17 12.61
CA ALA A 74 -18.05 -0.14 13.53
C ALA A 74 -19.35 0.22 12.80
N LYS A 75 -19.31 1.23 11.92
CA LYS A 75 -20.45 1.60 11.07
C LYS A 75 -20.84 0.46 10.12
N LYS A 76 -19.86 -0.16 9.45
CA LYS A 76 -20.11 -1.34 8.58
C LYS A 76 -20.76 -2.48 9.35
N ALA A 77 -20.27 -2.81 10.55
CA ALA A 77 -20.82 -3.88 11.37
C ALA A 77 -22.28 -3.64 11.75
N ARG A 78 -22.63 -2.41 12.14
CA ARG A 78 -24.01 -2.02 12.44
C ARG A 78 -24.92 -2.18 11.21
N VAL A 79 -24.53 -1.63 10.07
CA VAL A 79 -25.33 -1.72 8.83
C VAL A 79 -25.51 -3.18 8.42
N ASN A 80 -24.46 -4.01 8.53
CA ASN A 80 -24.57 -5.43 8.25
C ASN A 80 -25.59 -6.12 9.18
N ALA A 81 -25.60 -5.81 10.48
CA ALA A 81 -26.58 -6.37 11.40
C ALA A 81 -28.02 -6.01 11.02
N GLU A 82 -28.26 -4.76 10.61
CA GLU A 82 -29.57 -4.31 10.09
C GLU A 82 -29.96 -5.08 8.82
N ILE A 83 -29.03 -5.28 7.87
CA ILE A 83 -29.24 -6.09 6.66
C ILE A 83 -29.57 -7.54 7.00
N GLN A 84 -28.89 -8.16 7.97
CA GLN A 84 -29.18 -9.55 8.36
C GLN A 84 -30.59 -9.70 8.94
N GLU A 85 -31.05 -8.73 9.72
CA GLU A 85 -32.40 -8.77 10.27
C GLU A 85 -33.46 -8.63 9.17
N LEU A 86 -33.26 -7.70 8.23
CA LEU A 86 -34.14 -7.56 7.06
C LEU A 86 -34.15 -8.83 6.19
N LYS A 87 -32.99 -9.49 6.02
CA LYS A 87 -32.91 -10.76 5.29
C LYS A 87 -33.74 -11.84 5.99
N ARG A 88 -33.69 -11.95 7.32
CA ARG A 88 -34.51 -12.93 8.08
C ARG A 88 -36.01 -12.68 7.87
N ALA A 89 -36.45 -11.42 7.98
CA ALA A 89 -37.85 -11.05 7.75
C ALA A 89 -38.29 -11.36 6.31
N ALA A 90 -37.49 -10.99 5.31
CA ALA A 90 -37.78 -11.26 3.90
C ALA A 90 -37.87 -12.76 3.60
N TRP A 91 -37.04 -13.59 4.23
CA TRP A 91 -37.13 -15.05 4.11
C TRP A 91 -38.41 -15.61 4.72
N ALA A 92 -38.84 -15.12 5.90
CA ALA A 92 -40.09 -15.52 6.52
C ALA A 92 -41.31 -15.19 5.65
N GLU A 93 -41.26 -14.07 4.94
CA GLU A 93 -42.31 -13.61 4.01
C GLU A 93 -42.20 -14.23 2.60
N ARG A 94 -41.16 -15.04 2.32
CA ARG A 94 -40.83 -15.57 0.98
C ARG A 94 -40.65 -14.48 -0.08
N ASN A 95 -40.20 -13.29 0.33
CA ASN A 95 -39.91 -12.18 -0.58
C ASN A 95 -38.50 -12.31 -1.17
N HIS A 96 -38.34 -13.21 -2.15
CA HIS A 96 -37.05 -13.49 -2.78
C HIS A 96 -36.44 -12.28 -3.51
N THR A 97 -37.28 -11.39 -4.03
CA THR A 97 -36.82 -10.14 -4.67
C THR A 97 -36.09 -9.25 -3.68
N LEU A 98 -36.66 -9.06 -2.48
CA LEU A 98 -36.02 -8.29 -1.41
C LEU A 98 -34.73 -8.97 -0.93
N VAL A 99 -34.72 -10.29 -0.79
CA VAL A 99 -33.50 -11.04 -0.43
C VAL A 99 -32.37 -10.77 -1.44
N ALA A 100 -32.66 -10.84 -2.75
CA ALA A 100 -31.66 -10.58 -3.78
C ALA A 100 -31.11 -9.13 -3.71
N GLN A 101 -31.98 -8.14 -3.46
CA GLN A 101 -31.56 -6.74 -3.28
C GLN A 101 -30.66 -6.57 -2.05
N LEU A 102 -30.99 -7.20 -0.93
CA LEU A 102 -30.19 -7.13 0.30
C LEU A 102 -28.81 -7.80 0.13
N LEU A 103 -28.70 -8.86 -0.67
CA LEU A 103 -27.41 -9.48 -1.01
C LEU A 103 -26.53 -8.55 -1.86
N VAL A 104 -27.11 -7.77 -2.78
CA VAL A 104 -26.36 -6.75 -3.53
C VAL A 104 -25.84 -5.66 -2.60
N GLN A 105 -26.68 -5.18 -1.68
CA GLN A 105 -26.25 -4.17 -0.69
C GLN A 105 -25.15 -4.70 0.23
N GLU A 106 -25.22 -5.97 0.63
CA GLU A 106 -24.17 -6.64 1.42
C GLU A 106 -22.84 -6.70 0.65
N ARG A 107 -22.86 -7.10 -0.63
CA ARG A 107 -21.67 -7.11 -1.50
C ARG A 107 -21.04 -5.72 -1.61
N GLN A 108 -21.85 -4.70 -1.83
CA GLN A 108 -21.41 -3.31 -1.91
C GLN A 108 -20.82 -2.81 -0.58
N LEU A 109 -21.43 -3.16 0.55
CA LEU A 109 -20.93 -2.79 1.88
C LEU A 109 -19.52 -3.33 2.15
N PHE A 110 -19.25 -4.54 1.65
CA PHE A 110 -17.95 -5.21 1.79
C PHE A 110 -16.97 -4.94 0.64
N GLY A 111 -17.40 -4.27 -0.43
CA GLY A 111 -16.55 -4.01 -1.60
C GLY A 111 -16.23 -5.28 -2.39
N LEU A 112 -17.08 -6.30 -2.33
CA LEU A 112 -16.85 -7.57 -3.06
C LEU A 112 -16.95 -7.43 -4.58
N ASP A 113 -17.49 -6.30 -5.03
CA ASP A 113 -17.63 -5.94 -6.45
C ASP A 113 -16.57 -4.91 -6.89
N GLU A 114 -15.69 -4.47 -5.99
CA GLU A 114 -14.61 -3.54 -6.33
C GLU A 114 -13.55 -4.26 -7.19
N PRO A 115 -13.17 -3.71 -8.36
CA PRO A 115 -12.12 -4.30 -9.18
C PRO A 115 -10.79 -4.30 -8.41
N ILE A 116 -10.05 -5.40 -8.52
CA ILE A 116 -8.72 -5.52 -7.92
C ILE A 116 -7.76 -4.62 -8.71
N GLU A 117 -7.49 -3.43 -8.19
CA GLU A 117 -6.43 -2.57 -8.73
C GLU A 117 -5.07 -3.09 -8.25
N LEU A 118 -4.35 -3.79 -9.13
CA LEU A 118 -2.95 -4.14 -8.91
C LEU A 118 -2.10 -2.88 -9.06
N ASN A 119 -1.69 -2.30 -7.93
CA ASN A 119 -0.80 -1.14 -7.94
C ASN A 119 0.65 -1.60 -8.18
N LEU A 120 1.02 -1.73 -9.46
CA LEU A 120 2.37 -2.10 -9.91
C LEU A 120 3.42 -1.00 -9.68
N ASN A 121 3.02 0.17 -9.18
CA ASN A 121 3.92 1.30 -8.91
C ASN A 121 4.44 1.34 -7.46
N GLY A 122 4.25 0.25 -6.70
CA GLY A 122 4.91 0.11 -5.40
C GLY A 122 6.41 0.31 -5.60
N HIS A 123 6.96 1.37 -5.01
CA HIS A 123 8.40 1.62 -4.98
C HIS A 123 9.02 0.42 -4.27
N VAL A 124 9.52 -0.51 -5.08
CA VAL A 124 10.27 -1.65 -4.58
C VAL A 124 11.62 -1.09 -4.14
N ASP A 125 11.75 -0.87 -2.84
CA ASP A 125 12.97 -0.37 -2.21
C ASP A 125 14.15 -1.27 -2.62
N GLY A 126 15.00 -0.78 -3.53
CA GLY A 126 16.43 -1.07 -3.71
C GLY A 126 16.92 -2.51 -3.94
N GLU A 127 16.36 -3.51 -3.28
CA GLU A 127 16.85 -4.88 -3.23
C GLU A 127 16.61 -5.65 -4.54
N ILE A 128 15.46 -5.46 -5.19
CA ILE A 128 15.15 -6.17 -6.45
C ILE A 128 16.03 -5.69 -7.60
N ASN A 129 16.38 -4.40 -7.66
CA ASN A 129 17.25 -3.89 -8.73
C ASN A 129 18.67 -4.45 -8.64
N HIS A 130 19.19 -4.64 -7.41
CA HIS A 130 20.50 -5.27 -7.24
C HIS A 130 20.48 -6.75 -7.61
N THR A 131 19.40 -7.47 -7.29
CA THR A 131 19.27 -8.89 -7.68
C THR A 131 19.00 -9.06 -9.17
N LEU A 132 18.23 -8.16 -9.80
CA LEU A 132 18.00 -8.17 -11.24
C LEU A 132 19.28 -7.85 -12.01
N SER A 133 20.07 -6.86 -11.58
CA SER A 133 21.37 -6.59 -12.22
C SER A 133 22.37 -7.73 -12.03
N ALA A 134 22.36 -8.42 -10.89
CA ALA A 134 23.20 -9.60 -10.67
C ALA A 134 22.76 -10.79 -11.55
N LEU A 135 21.47 -11.08 -11.61
CA LEU A 135 20.92 -12.13 -12.48
C LEU A 135 21.11 -11.81 -13.96
N GLN A 136 20.99 -10.53 -14.35
CA GLN A 136 21.17 -10.11 -15.73
C GLN A 136 22.64 -10.16 -16.16
N ALA A 137 23.60 -9.96 -15.25
CA ALA A 137 25.01 -10.21 -15.50
C ALA A 137 25.31 -11.71 -15.61
N GLU A 138 24.75 -12.53 -14.72
CA GLU A 138 24.92 -13.99 -14.72
C GLU A 138 24.32 -14.62 -15.99
N VAL A 139 23.15 -14.14 -16.44
CA VAL A 139 22.51 -14.59 -17.69
C VAL A 139 23.26 -14.15 -18.95
N MET A 140 23.98 -13.02 -18.92
CA MET A 140 24.79 -12.58 -20.07
C MET A 140 26.09 -13.38 -20.23
N ASP A 141 26.57 -14.05 -19.18
CA ASP A 141 27.78 -14.89 -19.21
C ASP A 141 27.47 -16.39 -19.41
N MET A 142 26.18 -16.77 -19.51
CA MET A 142 25.77 -18.17 -19.78
C MET A 142 25.83 -18.51 -21.26
N GLU A 143 26.26 -19.74 -21.56
CA GLU A 143 26.17 -20.29 -22.92
C GLU A 143 24.70 -20.54 -23.30
N GLU A 144 24.39 -20.45 -24.61
CA GLU A 144 23.02 -20.48 -25.15
C GLU A 144 22.22 -21.71 -24.69
N ASP A 145 22.89 -22.87 -24.56
CA ASP A 145 22.30 -24.13 -24.09
C ASP A 145 21.89 -24.11 -22.59
N GLU A 146 22.58 -23.32 -21.77
CA GLU A 146 22.27 -23.17 -20.33
C GLU A 146 21.10 -22.20 -20.10
N LEU A 147 21.01 -21.18 -20.96
CA LEU A 147 19.92 -20.22 -21.04
C LEU A 147 18.58 -20.92 -21.32
N ASP A 148 18.57 -21.82 -22.30
CA ASP A 148 17.39 -22.62 -22.64
C ASP A 148 16.93 -23.52 -21.49
N LEU A 149 17.86 -24.16 -20.80
CA LEU A 149 17.55 -25.01 -19.64
C LEU A 149 16.96 -24.21 -18.48
N LEU A 150 17.48 -23.00 -18.24
CA LEU A 150 17.00 -22.09 -17.20
C LEU A 150 15.58 -21.62 -17.51
N ILE A 151 15.32 -21.22 -18.77
CA ILE A 151 13.99 -20.81 -19.23
C ILE A 151 12.99 -21.96 -19.07
N GLN A 152 13.37 -23.18 -19.45
CA GLN A 152 12.51 -24.35 -19.35
C GLN A 152 12.14 -24.66 -17.90
N ASN A 153 13.10 -24.58 -16.96
CA ASN A 153 12.86 -24.79 -15.54
C ASN A 153 12.00 -23.68 -14.90
N LEU A 154 12.21 -22.41 -15.31
CA LEU A 154 11.37 -21.29 -14.88
C LEU A 154 9.92 -21.45 -15.34
N MET A 155 9.72 -21.85 -16.60
CA MET A 155 8.39 -22.11 -17.16
C MET A 155 7.67 -23.25 -16.41
N ILE A 156 8.38 -24.33 -16.07
CA ILE A 156 7.84 -25.45 -15.27
C ILE A 156 7.43 -24.96 -13.87
N SER A 157 8.27 -24.14 -13.22
CA SER A 157 8.00 -23.61 -11.88
C SER A 157 6.81 -22.64 -11.84
N ALA A 158 6.58 -21.91 -12.93
CA ALA A 158 5.46 -21.00 -13.09
C ALA A 158 4.14 -21.70 -13.47
N GLY A 159 4.16 -23.03 -13.65
CA GLY A 159 2.99 -23.82 -14.04
C GLY A 159 2.54 -23.63 -15.49
N VAL A 160 3.41 -23.07 -16.34
CA VAL A 160 3.14 -22.84 -17.77
C VAL A 160 3.47 -24.11 -18.54
N ASN A 161 2.50 -25.03 -18.65
CA ASN A 161 2.59 -26.20 -19.52
C ASN A 161 2.11 -25.85 -20.93
N ALA A 162 2.97 -25.31 -21.78
CA ALA A 162 2.73 -25.23 -23.21
C ALA A 162 3.96 -25.73 -23.99
N PRO A 163 3.82 -26.61 -24.99
CA PRO A 163 4.93 -26.96 -25.86
C PRO A 163 5.21 -25.79 -26.80
N VAL A 164 6.38 -25.16 -26.65
CA VAL A 164 6.87 -24.19 -27.63
C VAL A 164 7.49 -24.96 -28.79
N VAL A 165 6.83 -24.96 -29.94
CA VAL A 165 7.47 -25.32 -31.21
C VAL A 165 8.23 -24.07 -31.66
N ILE A 166 9.55 -24.11 -31.58
CA ILE A 166 10.41 -23.10 -32.20
C ILE A 166 10.50 -23.48 -33.68
N GLU A 167 9.68 -22.87 -34.54
CA GLU A 167 9.87 -22.98 -35.98
C GLU A 167 11.19 -22.28 -36.35
N GLY A 168 12.15 -23.08 -36.80
CA GLY A 168 13.43 -22.61 -37.30
C GLY A 168 13.24 -21.66 -38.47
N VAL A 169 13.88 -20.49 -38.37
CA VAL A 169 14.14 -19.59 -39.48
C VAL A 169 15.06 -20.35 -40.44
N TYR A 170 14.47 -21.01 -41.44
CA TYR A 170 15.22 -21.53 -42.57
C TYR A 170 15.60 -20.36 -43.47
N GLU A 171 16.90 -20.06 -43.51
CA GLU A 171 17.54 -19.29 -44.56
C GLU A 171 17.14 -19.85 -45.93
N HIS A 172 16.62 -18.99 -46.81
CA HIS A 172 16.57 -19.27 -48.23
C HIS A 172 17.13 -18.10 -49.03
N GLU A 173 18.31 -18.39 -49.58
CA GLU A 173 18.79 -18.10 -50.92
C GLU A 173 19.07 -16.65 -51.31
N GLU A 174 20.38 -16.37 -51.34
CA GLU A 174 21.02 -15.50 -52.31
C GLU A 174 20.45 -15.74 -53.73
N VAL A 175 19.88 -14.71 -54.34
CA VAL A 175 19.77 -14.63 -55.80
C VAL A 175 20.71 -13.52 -56.25
N SER A 176 21.81 -13.93 -56.86
CA SER A 176 22.77 -13.05 -57.51
C SER A 176 22.13 -12.40 -58.73
N ASP A 177 22.00 -11.08 -58.71
CA ASP A 177 21.82 -10.28 -59.91
C ASP A 177 23.19 -9.99 -60.51
N GLU A 178 23.57 -10.70 -61.56
CA GLU A 178 24.46 -10.22 -62.64
C GLU A 178 24.65 -11.33 -63.69
N GLN A 179 24.12 -11.15 -64.90
CA GLN A 179 24.89 -10.75 -66.09
C GLN A 179 24.02 -10.79 -67.35
N SER A 180 24.32 -9.82 -68.23
CA SER A 180 23.75 -9.58 -69.57
C SER A 180 24.00 -10.69 -70.57
#